data_AF-A0A510PME1-F1
#
_entry.id   AF-A0A510PME1-F1
#
_cell.length_a   1.000
_cell.length_b   1.000
_cell.length_c   1.000
_cell.angle_alpha   90.00
_cell.angle_beta   90.00
_cell.angle_gamma   90.00
#
_symmetry.space_group_name_H-M   'P 1'
#
loop_
_entity.id
_entity.type
_entity.pdbx_description
1 polymer ?
#
loop_
_entity_poly.entity_id
_entity_poly.type
_entity_poly.pdbx_seq_one_letter_code
_entity_poly.pdbx_strand_id
1 'polypeptide(L)'
;MALGESQQLKGDCRVWGYRVSVEALRLDDGDLLVVIAPPHTVGIISDYALRWGLETLFGIFKTRGFCLQSTHFTDPDRLRKLFALLT
;
A
#
# COMPACT_ATOMS: atom_id res chain seq x y z
N MET A 1 -12.71 3.13 -18.69
CA MET A 1 -11.54 3.64 -17.97
C MET A 1 -10.48 4.12 -18.93
N ALA A 2 -10.29 5.43 -18.96
CA ALA A 2 -9.07 6.04 -19.47
C ALA A 2 -7.88 5.74 -18.54
N LEU A 3 -6.65 6.00 -19.00
CA LEU A 3 -5.44 5.90 -18.17
C LEU A 3 -5.58 6.82 -16.95
N GLY A 4 -5.27 6.30 -15.76
CA GLY A 4 -5.40 7.03 -14.49
C GLY A 4 -6.84 7.20 -13.98
N GLU A 5 -7.85 6.71 -14.70
CA GLU A 5 -9.23 6.67 -14.21
C GLU A 5 -9.41 5.49 -13.25
N SER A 6 -10.07 5.71 -12.10
CA SER A 6 -10.54 4.64 -11.23
C SER A 6 -12.04 4.41 -11.38
N GLN A 7 -12.47 3.16 -11.23
CA GLN A 7 -13.88 2.79 -11.25
C GLN A 7 -14.18 1.82 -10.12
N GLN A 8 -15.17 2.19 -9.32
CA GLN A 8 -15.72 1.32 -8.28
C GLN A 8 -16.84 0.45 -8.84
N LEU A 9 -16.87 -0.82 -8.45
CA LEU A 9 -18.00 -1.69 -8.75
C LEU A 9 -19.25 -1.18 -8.02
N LYS A 10 -20.38 -1.16 -8.72
CA LYS A 10 -21.66 -0.73 -8.13
C LYS A 10 -22.13 -1.75 -7.11
N GLY A 11 -22.14 -1.34 -5.83
CA GLY A 11 -22.57 -2.16 -4.70
C GLY A 11 -21.47 -3.06 -4.13
N ASP A 12 -21.82 -3.86 -3.14
CA ASP A 12 -20.95 -4.90 -2.61
C ASP A 12 -20.89 -6.11 -3.56
N CYS A 13 -19.70 -6.65 -3.77
CA CYS A 13 -19.50 -7.90 -4.48
C CYS A 13 -19.10 -9.01 -3.51
N ARG A 14 -19.36 -10.26 -3.89
CA ARG A 14 -18.96 -11.43 -3.11
C ARG A 14 -17.64 -11.98 -3.62
N VAL A 15 -16.60 -11.91 -2.81
CA VAL A 15 -15.31 -12.55 -3.07
C VAL A 15 -15.11 -13.65 -2.04
N TRP A 16 -15.03 -14.90 -2.50
CA TRP A 16 -14.88 -16.09 -1.64
C TRP A 16 -15.88 -16.18 -0.48
N GLY A 17 -17.11 -15.72 -0.70
CA GLY A 17 -18.20 -15.73 0.30
C GLY A 17 -18.31 -14.45 1.14
N TYR A 18 -17.29 -13.59 1.15
CA TYR A 18 -17.27 -12.32 1.88
C TYR A 18 -17.82 -11.17 1.03
N ARG A 19 -18.63 -10.30 1.64
CA ARG A 19 -19.05 -9.04 1.01
C ARG A 19 -17.93 -8.03 1.10
N VAL A 20 -17.54 -7.49 -0.03
CA VAL A 20 -16.46 -6.52 -0.14
C VAL A 20 -16.81 -5.45 -1.17
N SER A 21 -16.21 -4.27 -0.99
CA SER A 21 -16.22 -3.23 -2.01
C SER A 21 -14.93 -3.33 -2.81
N VAL A 22 -15.02 -3.18 -4.13
CA VAL A 22 -13.88 -3.33 -5.04
C VAL A 22 -13.79 -2.12 -5.94
N GLU A 23 -12.59 -1.56 -6.03
CA GLU A 23 -12.26 -0.47 -6.93
C GLU A 23 -11.05 -0.86 -7.78
N ALA A 24 -11.11 -0.53 -9.06
CA ALA A 24 -10.03 -0.77 -10.00
C ALA A 24 -9.49 0.54 -10.55
N LEU A 25 -8.19 0.63 -10.79
CA LEU A 25 -7.48 1.75 -11.39
C LEU A 25 -6.72 1.27 -12.64
N ARG A 26 -6.83 2.01 -13.75
CA ARG A 26 -6.05 1.72 -14.96
C ARG A 26 -4.68 2.38 -14.83
N LEU A 27 -3.63 1.56 -14.77
CA LEU A 27 -2.25 2.03 -14.67
C LEU A 27 -1.73 2.52 -16.01
N ASP A 28 -0.64 3.30 -15.97
CA ASP A 28 0.01 3.88 -17.15
C ASP A 28 0.54 2.82 -18.13
N ASP A 29 0.98 1.67 -17.61
CA ASP A 29 1.45 0.51 -18.40
C ASP A 29 0.29 -0.25 -19.08
N GLY A 30 -0.96 0.15 -18.84
CA GLY A 30 -2.15 -0.52 -19.35
C GLY A 30 -2.66 -1.67 -18.49
N ASP A 31 -1.94 -2.01 -17.42
CA ASP A 31 -2.39 -2.96 -16.40
C ASP A 31 -3.53 -2.41 -15.53
N LEU A 32 -4.21 -3.31 -14.82
CA LEU A 32 -5.31 -2.97 -13.90
C LEU A 32 -4.90 -3.25 -12.46
N LEU A 33 -4.85 -2.20 -11.64
CA LEU A 33 -4.74 -2.33 -10.20
C LEU A 33 -6.13 -2.56 -9.61
N VAL A 34 -6.35 -3.69 -8.95
CA VAL A 34 -7.62 -4.01 -8.28
C VAL A 34 -7.42 -4.04 -6.78
N VAL A 35 -8.21 -3.24 -6.04
CA VAL A 35 -8.13 -3.16 -4.59
C VAL A 35 -9.47 -3.57 -3.97
N ILE A 36 -9.38 -4.39 -2.93
CA ILE A 36 -10.52 -4.92 -2.18
C ILE A 36 -10.54 -4.28 -0.80
N ALA A 37 -11.70 -3.77 -0.41
CA ALA A 37 -11.92 -3.11 0.87
C ALA A 37 -13.17 -3.68 1.57
N PRO A 38 -13.34 -3.39 2.88
CA PRO A 38 -14.58 -3.68 3.60
C PRO A 38 -15.81 -3.14 2.85
N PRO A 39 -16.99 -3.74 3.03
CA PRO A 39 -18.20 -3.31 2.33
C PRO A 39 -18.54 -1.84 2.66
N HIS A 40 -19.09 -1.13 1.69
CA HIS A 40 -19.47 0.29 1.76
C HIS A 40 -18.29 1.27 1.92
N THR A 41 -17.07 0.85 1.57
CA THR A 41 -15.91 1.75 1.53
C THR A 41 -15.91 2.55 0.23
N VAL A 42 -15.63 3.85 0.33
CA VAL A 42 -15.49 4.78 -0.81
C VAL A 42 -14.07 5.33 -0.86
N GLY A 43 -13.58 5.68 -2.05
CA GLY A 43 -12.21 6.21 -2.22
C GLY A 43 -11.13 5.17 -1.88
N ILE A 44 -11.36 3.91 -2.24
CA ILE A 44 -10.49 2.77 -1.91
C ILE A 44 -9.10 2.98 -2.53
N ILE A 45 -9.04 3.46 -3.77
CA ILE A 45 -7.78 3.73 -4.46
C ILE A 45 -7.01 4.87 -3.79
N SER A 46 -7.69 5.94 -3.37
CA SER A 46 -7.06 7.06 -2.67
C SER A 46 -6.48 6.68 -1.32
N ASP A 47 -7.21 5.87 -0.54
CA ASP A 47 -6.70 5.32 0.72
C ASP A 47 -5.52 4.37 0.48
N TYR A 48 -5.65 3.48 -0.51
CA TYR A 48 -4.56 2.58 -0.90
C TYR A 48 -3.31 3.32 -1.38
N ALA A 49 -3.45 4.49 -2.00
CA ALA A 49 -2.31 5.31 -2.42
C ALA A 49 -1.45 5.77 -1.23
N LEU A 50 -2.01 5.91 -0.02
CA LEU A 50 -1.23 6.22 1.19
C LEU A 50 -0.22 5.10 1.52
N ARG A 51 -0.47 3.86 1.09
CA ARG A 51 0.48 2.74 1.23
C ARG A 51 1.80 3.00 0.51
N TRP A 52 1.80 3.71 -0.62
CA TRP A 52 3.04 4.05 -1.33
C TRP A 52 3.97 4.95 -0.50
N GLY A 53 3.43 5.75 0.42
CA GLY A 53 4.23 6.49 1.39
C GLY A 53 5.10 5.57 2.27
N LEU A 54 4.59 4.38 2.60
CA LEU A 54 5.34 3.37 3.34
C LEU A 54 6.46 2.76 2.51
N GLU A 55 6.27 2.57 1.20
CA GLU A 55 7.34 2.05 0.33
C GLU A 55 8.54 3.00 0.26
N THR A 56 8.28 4.31 0.30
CA THR A 56 9.34 5.32 0.38
C THR A 56 10.10 5.19 1.71
N LEU A 57 9.40 5.06 2.83
CA LEU A 57 9.99 4.83 4.15
C LEU A 57 10.83 3.54 4.17
N PHE A 58 10.29 2.43 3.64
CA PHE A 58 11.02 1.17 3.53
C PHE A 58 12.24 1.26 2.62
N GLY A 59 12.18 2.04 1.53
CA GLY A 59 13.32 2.30 0.66
C GLY A 59 14.44 3.07 1.38
N ILE A 60 14.09 4.09 2.16
CA ILE A 60 15.04 4.85 2.99
C ILE A 60 15.69 3.93 4.04
N PHE A 61 14.92 3.06 4.69
CA PHE A 61 15.44 2.11 5.68
C PHE A 61 16.36 1.05 5.09
N LYS A 62 16.03 0.52 3.91
CA LYS A 62 16.78 -0.58 3.32
C LYS A 62 18.08 -0.12 2.66
N THR A 63 18.01 0.88 1.76
CA THR A 63 19.10 1.12 0.80
C THR A 63 19.52 2.58 0.61
N ARG A 64 18.68 3.56 0.93
CA ARG A 64 18.98 4.98 0.56
C ARG A 64 19.23 5.95 1.71
N GLY A 65 18.92 5.60 2.96
CA GLY A 65 19.14 6.47 4.12
C GLY A 65 19.90 5.78 5.24
N PHE A 66 19.26 4.84 5.93
CA PHE A 66 19.86 4.16 7.08
C PHE A 66 20.67 2.91 6.70
N CYS A 67 20.51 2.42 5.46
CA CYS A 67 21.23 1.25 4.95
C CYS A 67 21.24 0.07 5.94
N LEU A 68 20.09 -0.21 6.55
CA LEU A 68 19.97 -1.23 7.61
C LEU A 68 20.36 -2.63 7.11
N GLN A 69 20.24 -2.86 5.80
CA GLN A 69 20.66 -4.12 5.18
C GLN A 69 22.17 -4.22 4.99
N SER A 70 22.87 -3.12 4.64
CA SER A 70 24.32 -3.14 4.42
C SER A 70 25.13 -3.09 5.71
N THR A 71 24.56 -2.56 6.78
CA THR A 71 25.23 -2.43 8.09
C THR A 71 25.22 -3.72 8.91
N HIS A 72 24.63 -4.82 8.41
CA HIS A 72 24.43 -6.08 9.15
C HIS A 72 23.77 -5.85 10.53
N PHE A 73 22.92 -4.84 10.62
CA PHE A 73 22.30 -4.40 11.86
C PHE A 73 21.18 -5.38 12.23
N THR A 74 21.57 -6.48 12.87
CA THR A 74 20.72 -7.64 13.19
C THR A 74 20.23 -7.62 14.64
N ASP A 75 20.73 -6.70 15.46
CA ASP A 75 20.31 -6.56 16.85
C ASP A 75 18.91 -5.92 16.94
N PRO A 76 17.89 -6.66 17.44
CA PRO A 76 16.52 -6.18 17.48
C PRO A 76 16.31 -5.05 18.50
N ASP A 77 17.11 -4.98 19.57
CA ASP A 77 16.95 -3.94 20.60
C ASP A 77 17.42 -2.57 20.10
N ARG A 78 18.51 -2.54 19.33
CA ARG A 78 18.97 -1.32 18.64
C ARG A 78 18.01 -0.86 17.54
N LEU A 79 17.40 -1.79 16.79
CA LEU A 79 16.36 -1.46 15.81
C LEU A 79 15.16 -0.81 16.49
N ARG A 80 14.71 -1.35 17.64
CA ARG A 80 13.60 -0.76 18.42
C ARG A 80 13.91 0.67 18.86
N LYS A 81 15.13 0.94 19.34
CA LYS A 81 15.55 2.30 19.73
C LYS A 81 15.61 3.25 18.53
N LEU A 82 16.09 2.78 17.37
CA LEU A 82 16.12 3.57 16.15
C LEU A 82 14.70 3.94 15.69
N PHE A 83 13.78 2.98 15.64
CA PHE A 83 12.38 3.24 15.28
C PHE A 83 11.69 4.16 16.29
N ALA A 84 11.99 4.03 17.59
CA ALA A 84 11.46 4.90 18.63
C ALA A 84 11.94 6.37 18.52
N LEU A 85 13.05 6.64 17.84
CA LEU A 85 13.54 8.00 17.57
C LEU A 85 12.94 8.62 16.29
N LEU A 86 12.38 7.79 15.41
CA LEU A 86 11.85 8.20 14.10
C LEU A 86 10.32 8.39 14.09
N THR A 87 9.66 8.02 15.18
CA THR A 87 8.24 8.25 15.45
C THR A 87 8.09 9.43 16.41
#